data_AF-A0A2G8SJJ5-F1
#
_entry.id   AF-A0A2G8SJJ5-F1
#
_cell.length_a   1.000
_cell.length_b   1.000
_cell.length_c   1.000
_cell.angle_alpha   90.00
_cell.angle_beta   90.00
_cell.angle_gamma   90.00
#
_symmetry.space_group_name_H-M   'P 1'
#
loop_
_entity.id
_entity.type
_entity.pdbx_description
1 polymer ?
#
loop_
_entity_poly.entity_id
_entity_poly.type
_entity_poly.pdbx_seq_one_letter_code
_entity_poly.pdbx_strand_id
1 'polypeptide(L)'
;MRLSVSINFEASLCLEFPSRSSGPSTSSAMHFIALVSLVLGAASGVSAMTLVHRNDTPIARSSSADFTGGHASFYYQNGLAGACGVVHSDSSFIAALQTTRYGPVSAMSPNCGRSITLTNTNNAKSVTVVVADVCVTCSNENDLDLSIGAFLQISTLADGYVPIVWHYND
;
A
#
# COMPACT_ATOMS: atom_id res chain seq x y z
N MET A 1 51.88 22.02 28.28
CA MET A 1 51.61 21.68 26.87
C MET A 1 50.23 22.20 26.49
N ARG A 2 50.15 23.27 25.69
CA ARG A 2 48.94 23.71 24.99
C ARG A 2 49.03 23.19 23.57
N LEU A 3 48.02 22.48 23.07
CA LEU A 3 47.78 22.37 21.64
C LEU A 3 46.46 23.09 21.33
N SER A 4 46.60 24.27 20.74
CA SER A 4 45.54 24.99 20.03
C SER A 4 45.61 24.57 18.57
N VAL A 5 44.46 24.25 17.95
CA VAL A 5 44.32 24.24 16.50
C VAL A 5 43.17 25.17 16.15
N SER A 6 43.53 26.42 15.85
CA SER A 6 42.80 27.29 14.90
C SER A 6 43.55 27.15 13.58
N ILE A 7 42.90 26.94 12.44
CA ILE A 7 42.53 27.93 11.40
C ILE A 7 42.18 27.07 10.13
N ASN A 8 41.35 27.40 9.13
CA ASN A 8 41.00 28.69 8.53
C ASN A 8 39.70 28.60 7.72
N PHE A 9 39.11 29.78 7.63
CA PHE A 9 38.09 30.30 6.71
C PHE A 9 38.58 30.29 5.25
N GLU A 10 37.68 30.05 4.29
CA GLU A 10 37.61 30.78 3.01
C GLU A 10 36.31 30.43 2.28
N ALA A 11 35.61 31.48 1.86
CA ALA A 11 34.45 31.43 0.99
C ALA A 11 34.92 31.63 -0.46
N SER A 12 34.27 30.98 -1.43
CA SER A 12 34.19 31.54 -2.79
C SER A 12 33.03 30.97 -3.58
N LEU A 13 32.56 31.85 -4.45
CA LEU A 13 31.23 31.98 -5.01
C LEU A 13 31.24 31.64 -6.51
N CYS A 14 30.10 31.13 -7.00
CA CYS A 14 29.60 31.11 -8.40
C CYS A 14 30.38 30.31 -9.46
N LEU A 15 29.65 29.49 -10.25
CA LEU A 15 29.48 29.69 -11.69
C LEU A 15 28.30 28.85 -12.26
N GLU A 16 27.56 29.53 -13.13
CA GLU A 16 26.42 29.23 -14.01
C GLU A 16 26.12 27.82 -14.58
N PHE A 17 24.82 27.69 -14.91
CA PHE A 17 24.09 26.70 -15.72
C PHE A 17 24.73 26.30 -17.07
N PRO A 18 24.31 25.16 -17.64
CA PRO A 18 23.32 25.27 -18.72
C PRO A 18 22.12 24.32 -18.57
N SER A 19 20.96 24.89 -18.85
CA SER A 19 19.69 24.22 -19.11
C SER A 19 19.79 23.29 -20.34
N ARG A 20 19.13 22.13 -20.30
CA ARG A 20 18.79 21.37 -21.50
C ARG A 20 17.30 21.03 -21.50
N SER A 21 16.56 21.73 -22.38
CA SER A 21 15.29 21.29 -22.96
C SER A 21 15.55 20.05 -23.83
N SER A 22 14.66 19.07 -24.01
CA SER A 22 13.44 19.02 -24.85
C SER A 22 13.10 17.51 -24.89
N GLY A 23 11.88 16.98 -24.98
CA GLY A 23 10.59 17.50 -25.41
C GLY A 23 9.46 16.47 -25.14
N PRO A 24 8.35 16.50 -25.91
CA PRO A 24 7.03 15.98 -25.50
C PRO A 24 6.66 14.62 -26.12
N SER A 25 5.69 13.91 -25.54
CA SER A 25 4.85 12.95 -26.29
C SER A 25 3.48 12.72 -25.62
N THR A 26 2.53 13.54 -26.08
CA THR A 26 1.14 13.23 -26.46
C THR A 26 0.37 12.12 -25.74
N SER A 27 -0.63 12.57 -24.98
CA SER A 27 -1.98 12.01 -24.85
C SER A 27 -2.50 11.26 -26.08
N SER A 28 -3.02 10.05 -25.89
CA SER A 28 -3.88 9.38 -26.86
C SER A 28 -5.03 8.67 -26.16
N ALA A 29 -6.19 9.31 -26.22
CA ALA A 29 -7.49 8.72 -25.92
C ALA A 29 -7.73 7.55 -26.89
N MET A 30 -7.93 6.35 -26.36
CA MET A 30 -8.27 5.16 -27.14
C MET A 30 -9.77 5.17 -27.44
N HIS A 31 -10.15 5.82 -28.55
CA HIS A 31 -11.42 5.56 -29.23
C HIS A 31 -11.12 4.72 -30.46
N PHE A 32 -11.39 3.42 -30.41
CA PHE A 32 -11.37 2.57 -31.59
C PHE A 32 -12.80 2.20 -31.99
N ILE A 33 -13.11 2.67 -33.20
CA ILE A 33 -14.38 2.63 -33.92
C ILE A 33 -14.76 1.18 -34.23
N ALA A 34 -16.00 0.81 -33.93
CA ALA A 34 -16.60 -0.47 -34.32
C ALA A 34 -16.72 -0.54 -35.85
N LEU A 35 -15.92 -1.38 -36.50
CA LEU A 35 -16.12 -1.76 -37.91
C LEU A 35 -17.09 -2.94 -37.98
N VAL A 36 -18.36 -2.65 -38.21
CA VAL A 36 -19.38 -3.63 -38.60
C VAL A 36 -19.09 -4.06 -40.04
N SER A 37 -18.48 -5.23 -40.22
CA SER A 37 -18.32 -5.84 -41.54
C SER A 37 -19.48 -6.79 -41.79
N LEU A 38 -20.37 -6.37 -42.69
CA LEU A 38 -21.48 -7.15 -43.22
C LEU A 38 -20.92 -8.19 -44.22
N VAL A 39 -20.87 -9.47 -43.84
CA VAL A 39 -20.54 -10.57 -44.76
C VAL A 39 -21.81 -11.28 -45.19
N LEU A 40 -22.23 -11.02 -46.44
CA LEU A 40 -23.14 -11.89 -47.19
C LEU A 40 -22.28 -12.88 -48.00
N GLY A 41 -22.56 -14.18 -47.91
CA GLY A 41 -22.04 -15.15 -48.88
C GLY A 41 -21.92 -16.57 -48.34
N ALA A 42 -22.61 -17.50 -48.98
CA ALA A 42 -23.00 -18.80 -48.46
C ALA A 42 -21.98 -19.95 -48.66
N ALA A 43 -22.05 -20.90 -47.72
CA ALA A 43 -21.82 -22.35 -47.77
C ALA A 43 -20.78 -22.93 -48.75
N SER A 44 -19.72 -23.56 -48.21
CA SER A 44 -19.45 -25.01 -48.35
C SER A 44 -18.12 -25.38 -47.67
N GLY A 45 -18.13 -26.41 -46.82
CA GLY A 45 -16.91 -26.98 -46.22
C GLY A 45 -17.03 -27.22 -44.73
N VAL A 46 -17.67 -28.33 -44.34
CA VAL A 46 -17.59 -28.87 -42.98
C VAL A 46 -16.16 -29.41 -42.75
N SER A 47 -15.30 -28.59 -42.15
CA SER A 47 -14.15 -29.08 -41.40
C SER A 47 -14.53 -29.01 -39.93
N ALA A 48 -14.70 -30.19 -39.31
CA ALA A 48 -14.89 -30.33 -37.87
C ALA A 48 -13.65 -29.76 -37.15
N MET A 49 -13.72 -28.49 -36.76
CA MET A 49 -12.83 -27.93 -35.75
C MET A 49 -13.45 -28.28 -34.41
N THR A 50 -12.79 -29.20 -33.70
CA THR A 50 -13.09 -29.54 -32.32
C THR A 50 -13.31 -28.25 -31.54
N LEU A 51 -14.50 -28.09 -30.98
CA LEU A 51 -14.81 -27.06 -30.00
C LEU A 51 -13.93 -27.36 -28.78
N VAL A 52 -12.70 -26.85 -28.78
CA VAL A 52 -11.97 -26.64 -27.54
C VAL A 52 -12.73 -25.52 -26.88
N HIS A 53 -13.75 -25.87 -26.09
CA HIS A 53 -14.29 -24.96 -25.10
C HIS A 53 -13.09 -24.62 -24.24
N ARG A 54 -12.47 -23.46 -24.51
CA ARG A 54 -11.50 -22.89 -23.58
C ARG A 54 -12.31 -22.71 -22.32
N ASN A 55 -12.13 -23.63 -21.40
CA ASN A 55 -12.45 -23.43 -20.01
C ASN A 55 -11.53 -22.26 -19.61
N ASP A 56 -11.97 -21.04 -19.89
CA ASP A 56 -11.47 -19.85 -19.24
C ASP A 56 -11.91 -20.04 -17.80
N THR A 57 -11.14 -20.87 -17.12
CA THR A 57 -11.17 -20.99 -15.68
C THR A 57 -10.79 -19.58 -15.28
N PRO A 58 -11.69 -18.80 -14.66
CA PRO A 58 -11.25 -17.53 -14.12
C PRO A 58 -10.05 -17.91 -13.27
N ILE A 59 -8.87 -17.36 -13.63
CA ILE A 59 -7.73 -17.40 -12.73
C ILE A 59 -8.29 -16.71 -11.50
N ALA A 60 -8.73 -17.51 -10.53
CA ALA A 60 -9.07 -17.03 -9.22
C ALA A 60 -7.76 -16.40 -8.79
N ARG A 61 -7.67 -15.06 -8.92
CA ARG A 61 -6.72 -14.28 -8.12
C ARG A 61 -6.89 -14.88 -6.75
N SER A 62 -5.85 -15.51 -6.23
CA SER A 62 -5.86 -16.01 -4.87
C SER A 62 -6.21 -14.79 -4.04
N SER A 63 -7.49 -14.65 -3.69
CA SER A 63 -7.93 -13.60 -2.81
C SER A 63 -7.27 -14.00 -1.51
N SER A 64 -6.22 -13.28 -1.14
CA SER A 64 -5.62 -13.32 0.18
C SER A 64 -6.75 -13.46 1.19
N ALA A 65 -6.78 -14.55 1.93
CA ALA A 65 -7.89 -14.84 2.83
C ALA A 65 -8.03 -13.68 3.82
N ASP A 66 -9.26 -13.16 3.94
CA ASP A 66 -9.56 -12.06 4.84
C ASP A 66 -9.40 -12.50 6.30
N PHE A 67 -8.67 -11.70 7.07
CA PHE A 67 -8.60 -11.78 8.52
C PHE A 67 -9.78 -11.02 9.12
N THR A 68 -10.57 -11.70 9.94
CA THR A 68 -11.83 -11.20 10.51
C THR A 68 -11.77 -11.16 12.04
N GLY A 69 -12.71 -10.43 12.66
CA GLY A 69 -12.83 -10.37 14.12
C GLY A 69 -11.76 -9.52 14.81
N GLY A 70 -11.02 -8.71 14.05
CA GLY A 70 -10.08 -7.72 14.58
C GLY A 70 -10.71 -6.33 14.65
N HIS A 71 -10.11 -5.45 15.44
CA HIS A 71 -10.49 -4.05 15.57
C HIS A 71 -9.34 -3.11 15.15
N ALA A 72 -9.69 -1.93 14.65
CA ALA A 72 -8.74 -0.85 14.45
C ALA A 72 -8.84 0.17 15.58
N SER A 73 -7.68 0.61 16.08
CA SER A 73 -7.52 1.83 16.88
C SER A 73 -6.56 2.79 16.19
N PHE A 74 -6.10 3.82 16.91
CA PHE A 74 -5.10 4.74 16.40
C PHE A 74 -3.97 5.05 17.38
N TYR A 75 -2.80 5.38 16.83
CA TYR A 75 -1.62 5.82 17.57
C TYR A 75 -0.89 6.98 16.88
N TYR A 76 0.05 7.57 17.62
CA TYR A 76 0.99 8.58 17.16
C TYR A 76 2.41 8.02 17.21
N GLN A 77 3.18 8.21 16.14
CA GLN A 77 4.63 7.96 16.17
C GLN A 77 5.38 9.09 16.87
N ASN A 78 4.88 10.33 16.86
CA ASN A 78 5.54 11.49 17.46
C ASN A 78 6.99 11.70 17.00
N GLY A 79 7.30 11.32 15.74
CA GLY A 79 8.64 11.40 15.17
C GLY A 79 9.62 10.32 15.65
N LEU A 80 9.15 9.28 16.35
CA LEU A 80 9.95 8.11 16.74
C LEU A 80 9.79 6.98 15.72
N ALA A 81 10.85 6.22 15.50
CA ALA A 81 10.80 5.05 14.66
C ALA A 81 9.98 3.96 15.36
N GLY A 82 9.06 3.33 14.61
CA GLY A 82 8.38 2.12 15.08
C GLY A 82 9.34 0.92 15.13
N ALA A 83 8.84 -0.23 15.55
CA ALA A 83 9.62 -1.48 15.65
C ALA A 83 10.19 -1.95 14.29
N CYS A 84 9.66 -1.46 13.16
CA CYS A 84 10.25 -1.68 11.84
C CYS A 84 11.44 -0.75 11.51
N GLY A 85 11.86 0.12 12.44
CA GLY A 85 13.09 0.91 12.34
C GLY A 85 13.00 2.14 11.43
N VAL A 86 11.82 2.48 10.91
CA VAL A 86 11.60 3.65 10.04
C VAL A 86 10.70 4.66 10.76
N VAL A 87 11.09 5.93 10.69
CA VAL A 87 10.25 7.06 11.15
C VAL A 87 9.26 7.39 10.05
N HIS A 88 7.97 7.38 10.37
CA HIS A 88 6.96 8.01 9.52
C HIS A 88 6.24 9.12 10.29
N SER A 89 5.47 9.91 9.55
CA SER A 89 4.63 10.96 10.13
C SER A 89 3.33 10.38 10.67
N ASP A 90 2.69 11.06 11.63
CA ASP A 90 1.37 10.65 12.13
C ASP A 90 0.27 10.68 11.04
N SER A 91 0.51 11.42 9.95
CA SER A 91 -0.36 11.48 8.76
C SER A 91 -0.09 10.39 7.72
N SER A 92 0.98 9.61 7.88
CA SER A 92 1.30 8.51 6.96
C SER A 92 0.24 7.42 7.04
N PHE A 93 0.21 6.51 6.06
CA PHE A 93 -0.74 5.39 6.05
C PHE A 93 -0.03 4.12 6.49
N ILE A 94 0.09 3.97 7.80
CA ILE A 94 0.80 2.85 8.41
C ILE A 94 -0.05 2.17 9.49
N ALA A 95 0.32 0.93 9.80
CA ALA A 95 -0.29 0.14 10.85
C ALA A 95 0.78 -0.51 11.74
N ALA A 96 0.43 -0.65 13.01
CA ALA A 96 1.12 -1.50 13.96
C ALA A 96 0.39 -2.84 14.05
N LEU A 97 1.13 -3.95 13.90
CA LEU A 97 0.56 -5.29 14.03
C LEU A 97 0.54 -5.73 15.49
N GLN A 98 -0.47 -6.50 15.89
CA GLN A 98 -0.44 -7.20 17.17
C GLN A 98 0.73 -8.21 17.21
N THR A 99 1.26 -8.48 18.41
CA THR A 99 2.49 -9.27 18.64
C THR A 99 2.49 -10.69 18.06
N THR A 100 1.36 -11.38 18.00
CA THR A 100 1.21 -12.70 17.36
C THR A 100 1.52 -12.63 15.86
N ARG A 101 1.11 -11.55 15.19
CA ARG A 101 1.38 -11.33 13.76
C ARG A 101 2.70 -10.63 13.51
N TYR A 102 3.13 -9.75 14.41
CA TYR A 102 4.43 -9.12 14.32
C TYR A 102 5.57 -10.12 14.56
N GLY A 103 5.39 -11.04 15.51
CA GLY A 103 6.44 -11.94 15.98
C GLY A 103 7.24 -11.33 17.14
N PRO A 104 8.49 -11.77 17.36
CA PRO A 104 9.29 -11.35 18.51
C PRO A 104 9.61 -9.85 18.45
N VAL A 105 9.17 -9.10 19.46
CA VAL A 105 9.37 -7.64 19.58
C VAL A 105 10.84 -7.22 19.73
N SER A 106 11.74 -8.16 20.02
CA SER A 106 13.19 -7.92 20.11
C SER A 106 13.88 -7.88 18.74
N ALA A 107 13.16 -8.19 17.65
CA ALA A 107 13.68 -8.17 16.29
C ALA A 107 12.70 -7.49 15.33
N MET A 108 13.22 -7.05 14.19
CA MET A 108 12.38 -6.52 13.13
C MET A 108 11.54 -7.67 12.52
N SER A 109 10.23 -7.45 12.41
CA SER A 109 9.32 -8.46 11.86
C SER A 109 9.58 -8.71 10.38
N PRO A 110 9.45 -9.96 9.88
CA PRO A 110 9.37 -10.22 8.44
C PRO A 110 8.15 -9.58 7.78
N ASN A 111 7.16 -9.14 8.56
CA ASN A 111 5.97 -8.46 8.06
C ASN A 111 6.17 -6.95 7.89
N CYS A 112 7.28 -6.38 8.35
CA CYS A 112 7.59 -4.97 8.14
C CYS A 112 7.63 -4.62 6.64
N GLY A 113 7.01 -3.50 6.27
CA GLY A 113 6.92 -3.05 4.88
C GLY A 113 5.84 -3.75 4.04
N ARG A 114 5.15 -4.77 4.56
CA ARG A 114 4.04 -5.39 3.85
C ARG A 114 2.84 -4.44 3.78
N SER A 115 2.11 -4.53 2.67
CA SER A 115 0.92 -3.74 2.41
C SER A 115 -0.33 -4.50 2.85
N ILE A 116 -1.22 -3.82 3.56
CA ILE A 116 -2.50 -4.34 4.07
C ILE A 116 -3.62 -3.45 3.56
N THR A 117 -4.70 -4.06 3.07
CA THR A 117 -5.97 -3.36 2.87
C THR A 117 -6.94 -3.77 3.97
N LEU A 118 -7.50 -2.80 4.67
CA LEU A 118 -8.48 -3.02 5.74
C LEU A 118 -9.77 -2.24 5.47
N THR A 119 -10.89 -2.79 5.91
CA THR A 119 -12.24 -2.24 5.75
C THR A 119 -12.95 -2.20 7.08
N ASN A 120 -13.49 -1.04 7.46
CA ASN A 120 -14.36 -0.90 8.62
C ASN A 120 -15.73 -1.50 8.31
N THR A 121 -16.14 -2.50 9.09
CA THR A 121 -17.37 -3.25 8.82
C THR A 121 -18.63 -2.49 9.22
N ASN A 122 -18.52 -1.41 10.00
CA ASN A 122 -19.66 -0.55 10.36
C ASN A 122 -20.09 0.37 9.21
N ASN A 123 -19.16 0.81 8.35
CA ASN A 123 -19.44 1.84 7.35
C ASN A 123 -18.89 1.53 5.94
N ALA A 124 -18.27 0.36 5.76
CA ALA A 124 -17.67 -0.11 4.51
C ALA A 124 -16.58 0.79 3.91
N LYS A 125 -15.99 1.69 4.70
CA LYS A 125 -14.82 2.47 4.27
C LYS A 125 -13.56 1.64 4.40
N SER A 126 -12.64 1.81 3.47
CA SER A 126 -11.38 1.06 3.42
C SER A 126 -10.17 1.97 3.30
N VAL A 127 -9.03 1.49 3.77
CA VAL A 127 -7.73 2.14 3.63
C VAL A 127 -6.64 1.10 3.42
N THR A 128 -5.65 1.44 2.60
CA THR A 128 -4.44 0.64 2.42
C THR A 128 -3.30 1.26 3.24
N VAL A 129 -2.60 0.43 3.99
CA VAL A 129 -1.56 0.83 4.94
C VAL A 129 -0.33 -0.06 4.80
N VAL A 130 0.81 0.43 5.28
CA VAL A 130 2.06 -0.33 5.37
C VAL A 130 2.33 -0.71 6.83
N VAL A 131 2.75 -1.96 7.07
CA VAL A 131 3.19 -2.40 8.40
C VAL A 131 4.49 -1.68 8.77
N ALA A 132 4.45 -0.91 9.86
CA ALA A 132 5.58 -0.09 10.30
C ALA A 132 5.92 -0.23 11.79
N ASP A 133 5.05 -0.87 12.58
CA ASP A 133 5.24 -0.98 14.03
C ASP A 133 4.60 -2.24 14.63
N VAL A 134 4.74 -2.40 15.94
CA VAL A 134 4.10 -3.43 16.75
C VAL A 134 3.20 -2.81 17.82
N CYS A 135 1.97 -3.30 17.92
CA CYS A 135 1.04 -2.94 18.97
C CYS A 135 1.09 -4.00 20.08
N VAL A 136 1.84 -3.73 21.15
CA VAL A 136 1.98 -4.65 22.30
C VAL A 136 0.75 -4.71 23.19
N THR A 137 -0.11 -3.68 23.12
CA THR A 137 -1.34 -3.56 23.93
C THR A 137 -2.58 -4.07 23.19
N CYS A 138 -2.47 -4.40 21.90
CA CYS A 138 -3.56 -4.94 21.11
C CYS A 138 -3.91 -6.36 21.60
N SER A 139 -5.20 -6.62 21.75
CA SER A 139 -5.69 -7.81 22.48
C SER A 139 -5.93 -9.01 21.57
N ASN A 140 -6.46 -8.77 20.37
CA ASN A 140 -6.71 -9.81 19.37
C ASN A 140 -5.58 -9.85 18.34
N GLU A 141 -5.23 -11.03 17.84
CA GLU A 141 -4.22 -11.19 16.77
C GLU A 141 -4.53 -10.41 15.49
N ASN A 142 -5.79 -10.08 15.25
CA ASN A 142 -6.27 -9.35 14.07
C ASN A 142 -6.46 -7.86 14.33
N ASP A 143 -6.20 -7.40 15.56
CA ASP A 143 -6.23 -5.97 15.87
C ASP A 143 -5.08 -5.23 15.18
N LEU A 144 -5.38 -4.03 14.67
CA LEU A 144 -4.44 -3.13 14.05
C LEU A 144 -4.48 -1.77 14.74
N ASP A 145 -3.32 -1.22 15.08
CA ASP A 145 -3.25 0.16 15.56
C ASP A 145 -2.79 1.06 14.41
N LEU A 146 -3.64 1.98 13.96
CA LEU A 146 -3.39 2.76 12.75
C LEU A 146 -2.76 4.11 13.08
N SER A 147 -1.88 4.62 12.24
CA SER A 147 -1.55 6.05 12.30
C SER A 147 -2.81 6.91 12.16
N ILE A 148 -2.84 8.09 12.78
CA ILE A 148 -3.97 9.03 12.72
C ILE A 148 -4.45 9.27 11.27
N GLY A 149 -3.53 9.48 10.34
CA GLY A 149 -3.86 9.70 8.93
C GLY A 149 -4.65 8.56 8.30
N ALA A 150 -4.30 7.31 8.62
CA ALA A 150 -4.99 6.12 8.15
C ALA A 150 -6.34 5.91 8.86
N PHE A 151 -6.40 6.06 10.18
CA PHE A 151 -7.63 5.85 10.93
C PHE A 151 -8.74 6.81 10.49
N LEU A 152 -8.38 8.07 10.20
CA LEU A 152 -9.31 9.08 9.70
C LEU A 152 -9.92 8.75 8.33
N GLN A 153 -9.36 7.81 7.57
CA GLN A 153 -9.97 7.34 6.32
C GLN A 153 -11.18 6.43 6.58
N ILE A 154 -11.18 5.71 7.69
CA ILE A 154 -12.18 4.68 7.99
C ILE A 154 -13.12 5.04 9.14
N SER A 155 -12.76 5.99 10.01
CA SER A 155 -13.61 6.46 11.12
C SER A 155 -13.18 7.83 11.65
N THR A 156 -13.83 8.29 12.72
CA THR A 156 -13.43 9.51 13.45
C THR A 156 -12.72 9.13 14.75
N LEU A 157 -11.80 9.97 15.24
CA LEU A 157 -11.07 9.68 16.49
C LEU A 157 -11.99 9.50 17.71
N ALA A 158 -13.20 10.07 17.67
CA ALA A 158 -14.20 9.91 18.73
C ALA A 158 -14.72 8.46 18.84
N ASP A 159 -14.66 7.68 17.77
CA ASP A 159 -15.08 6.28 17.78
C ASP A 159 -14.09 5.41 18.57
N GLY A 160 -12.81 5.78 18.60
CA GLY A 160 -11.75 5.12 19.37
C GLY A 160 -11.33 3.76 18.80
N TYR A 161 -12.27 2.81 18.77
CA TYR A 161 -12.11 1.45 18.27
C TYR A 161 -13.24 1.11 17.31
N VAL A 162 -12.89 0.53 16.16
CA VAL A 162 -13.88 0.12 15.15
C VAL A 162 -13.61 -1.30 14.64
N PRO A 163 -14.66 -2.09 14.34
CA PRO A 163 -14.48 -3.43 13.80
C PRO A 163 -13.97 -3.38 12.36
N ILE A 164 -13.01 -4.26 12.05
CA ILE A 164 -12.39 -4.33 10.73
C ILE A 164 -12.29 -5.76 10.20
N VAL A 165 -12.17 -5.83 8.88
CA VAL A 165 -11.71 -7.00 8.13
C VAL A 165 -10.54 -6.56 7.25
N TRP A 166 -9.50 -7.38 7.12
CA TRP A 166 -8.30 -6.99 6.37
C TRP A 166 -7.54 -8.16 5.77
N HIS A 167 -6.70 -7.88 4.77
CA HIS A 167 -5.81 -8.86 4.15
C HIS A 167 -4.48 -8.22 3.72
N TYR A 168 -3.46 -9.07 3.49
CA TYR A 168 -2.21 -8.65 2.85
C TYR A 168 -2.39 -8.54 1.33
N ASN A 169 -1.80 -7.51 0.72
CA ASN A 169 -1.85 -7.24 -0.72
C ASN A 169 -0.72 -7.94 -1.49
N ASP A 170 -0.49 -9.24 -1.24
CA ASP A 170 0.62 -10.01 -1.84
C ASP A 170 0.43 -10.37 -3.32
#